data_AF-A0A0F9RJ05-F1
#
_entry.id   AF-A0A0F9RJ05-F1
#
_cell.length_a   1.000
_cell.length_b   1.000
_cell.length_c   1.000
_cell.angle_alpha   90.00
_cell.angle_beta   90.00
_cell.angle_gamma   90.00
#
_symmetry.space_group_name_H-M   'P 1'
#
loop_
_entity.id
_entity.type
_entity.pdbx_description
1 polymer ?
#
loop_
_entity_poly.entity_id
_entity_poly.type
_entity_poly.pdbx_seq_one_letter_code
_entity_poly.pdbx_strand_id
1 'polypeptide(L)'
;PLAKTAIRREREIELKRNLRIIREAIDAYKKLADEKKIDVEEDTEGYPPDLETLVEGVELKVEEEGEEDSDTKIMKFLRRIPIDPMIKSHEWGLRSYQDEPDSDVWGGENIYDIYTRNPGTALDGTKYREW
;
A
#
# COMPACT_ATOMS: atom_id res chain seq x y z
N PRO A 1 24.21 -18.65 18.53
CA PRO A 1 22.77 -18.26 18.48
C PRO A 1 22.47 -16.74 18.49
N LEU A 2 23.45 -15.85 18.27
CA LEU A 2 23.21 -14.41 18.13
C LEU A 2 22.92 -14.00 16.67
N ALA A 3 23.58 -14.67 15.71
CA ALA A 3 23.44 -14.39 14.28
C ALA A 3 22.00 -14.58 13.76
N LYS A 4 21.28 -15.64 14.19
CA LYS A 4 19.89 -15.88 13.77
C LYS A 4 18.94 -14.78 14.25
N THR A 5 19.13 -14.29 15.49
CA THR A 5 18.33 -13.20 16.05
C THR A 5 18.64 -11.87 15.38
N ALA A 6 19.91 -11.61 15.04
CA ALA A 6 20.31 -10.42 14.30
C ALA A 6 19.66 -10.37 12.91
N ILE A 7 19.70 -11.46 12.15
CA ILE A 7 19.06 -11.57 10.83
C ILE A 7 17.55 -11.35 10.94
N ARG A 8 16.89 -11.93 11.97
CA ARG A 8 15.46 -11.73 12.17
C ARG A 8 15.12 -10.27 12.45
N ARG A 9 15.87 -9.61 13.33
CA ARG A 9 15.69 -8.18 13.63
C ARG A 9 15.87 -7.31 12.40
N GLU A 10 16.86 -7.61 11.55
CA GLU A 10 17.07 -6.92 10.28
C GLU A 10 15.84 -7.02 9.36
N ARG A 11 15.32 -8.24 9.18
CA ARG A 11 14.08 -8.46 8.40
C ARG A 11 12.86 -7.76 9.00
N GLU A 12 12.75 -7.70 10.32
CA GLU A 12 11.66 -6.98 11.00
C GLU A 12 11.72 -5.46 10.76
N ILE A 13 12.92 -4.88 10.77
CA ILE A 13 13.13 -3.46 10.45
C ILE A 13 12.78 -3.19 8.98
N GLU A 14 13.24 -4.06 8.08
CA GLU A 14 12.93 -3.95 6.65
C GLU A 14 11.43 -4.12 6.38
N LEU A 15 10.76 -5.04 7.07
CA LEU A 15 9.31 -5.26 6.94
C LEU A 15 8.55 -3.99 7.31
N LYS A 16 8.81 -3.42 8.50
CA LYS A 16 8.15 -2.19 8.95
C LYS A 16 8.41 -1.02 8.00
N ARG A 17 9.62 -0.93 7.45
CA ARG A 17 9.96 0.09 6.45
C ARG A 17 9.14 -0.10 5.17
N ASN A 18 9.06 -1.33 4.65
CA ASN A 18 8.33 -1.62 3.41
C ASN A 18 6.82 -1.42 3.57
N LEU A 19 6.24 -1.86 4.70
CA LEU A 19 4.84 -1.60 5.04
C LEU A 19 4.54 -0.10 5.05
N ARG A 20 5.40 0.68 5.71
CA ARG A 20 5.25 2.14 5.76
C ARG A 20 5.33 2.80 4.37
N ILE A 21 6.26 2.37 3.53
CA ILE A 21 6.39 2.90 2.15
C ILE A 21 5.10 2.68 1.35
N ILE A 22 4.51 1.49 1.45
CA ILE A 22 3.30 1.15 0.70
C ILE A 22 2.08 1.89 1.28
N ARG A 23 1.94 1.94 2.61
CA ARG A 23 0.87 2.71 3.27
C ARG A 23 0.92 4.19 2.95
N GLU A 24 2.11 4.81 2.98
CA GLU A 24 2.27 6.22 2.59
C GLU A 24 1.87 6.47 1.12
N ALA A 25 2.06 5.48 0.23
CA ALA A 25 1.60 5.56 -1.15
C ALA A 25 0.07 5.42 -1.28
N ILE A 26 -0.55 4.53 -0.50
CA ILE A 26 -2.01 4.38 -0.41
C ILE A 26 -2.63 5.68 0.12
N ASP A 27 -2.09 6.22 1.21
CA ASP A 27 -2.56 7.47 1.82
C ASP A 27 -2.44 8.66 0.84
N ALA A 28 -1.36 8.70 0.06
CA ALA A 28 -1.18 9.72 -0.96
C ALA A 28 -2.18 9.59 -2.11
N TYR A 29 -2.53 8.37 -2.52
CA TYR A 29 -3.61 8.12 -3.50
C TYR A 29 -4.95 8.63 -2.95
N LYS A 30 -5.31 8.18 -1.74
CA LYS A 30 -6.55 8.57 -1.07
C LYS A 30 -6.69 10.07 -0.92
N LYS A 31 -5.60 10.76 -0.56
CA LYS A 31 -5.57 12.22 -0.48
C LYS A 31 -5.91 12.89 -1.81
N LEU A 32 -5.38 12.40 -2.93
CA LEU A 32 -5.69 12.98 -4.24
C LEU A 32 -7.13 12.68 -4.68
N ALA A 33 -7.66 11.50 -4.33
CA ALA A 33 -9.05 11.14 -4.55
C ALA A 33 -10.00 12.08 -3.77
N ASP A 34 -9.70 12.32 -2.49
CA ASP A 34 -10.45 13.23 -1.62
C ASP A 34 -10.40 14.68 -2.11
N GLU A 35 -9.26 15.10 -2.67
CA GLU A 35 -9.08 16.40 -3.34
C GLU A 35 -9.74 16.47 -4.73
N LYS A 36 -10.37 15.38 -5.21
CA LYS A 36 -10.97 15.24 -6.55
C LYS A 36 -10.00 15.50 -7.71
N LYS A 37 -8.70 15.33 -7.45
CA LYS A 37 -7.62 15.52 -8.44
C LYS A 37 -7.41 14.31 -9.35
N ILE A 38 -8.03 13.18 -9.03
CA ILE A 38 -7.99 11.94 -9.81
C ILE A 38 -9.41 11.41 -9.94
N ASP A 39 -9.69 10.70 -11.02
CA ASP A 39 -10.92 9.92 -11.16
C ASP A 39 -10.79 8.62 -10.37
N VAL A 40 -11.76 8.38 -9.48
CA VAL A 40 -11.90 7.14 -8.72
C VAL A 40 -13.30 6.58 -8.93
N GLU A 41 -13.41 5.25 -8.92
CA GLU A 41 -14.71 4.59 -8.95
C GLU A 41 -15.46 4.85 -7.63
N GLU A 42 -16.80 4.95 -7.69
CA GLU A 42 -17.60 5.32 -6.50
C GLU A 42 -17.52 4.26 -5.39
N ASP A 43 -17.30 2.99 -5.73
CA ASP A 43 -17.30 1.87 -4.78
C ASP A 43 -15.93 1.62 -4.10
N THR A 44 -14.88 2.37 -4.47
CA THR A 44 -13.54 2.17 -3.89
C THR A 44 -13.28 3.01 -2.65
N GLU A 45 -14.23 3.85 -2.25
CA GLU A 45 -14.06 4.82 -1.16
C GLU A 45 -12.84 5.73 -1.38
N GLY A 46 -12.39 5.90 -2.63
CA GLY A 46 -11.20 6.67 -2.99
C GLY A 46 -9.86 5.98 -2.66
N TYR A 47 -9.87 4.69 -2.33
CA TYR A 47 -8.65 3.88 -2.19
C TYR A 47 -8.27 3.23 -3.54
N PRO A 48 -6.99 2.86 -3.75
CA PRO A 48 -6.58 2.20 -4.98
C PRO A 48 -7.21 0.79 -5.07
N PRO A 49 -7.61 0.34 -6.28
CA PRO A 49 -8.17 -0.99 -6.48
C PRO A 49 -7.11 -2.10 -6.32
N ASP A 50 -5.86 -1.83 -6.68
CA ASP A 50 -4.74 -2.76 -6.59
C ASP A 50 -3.40 -2.02 -6.35
N LEU A 51 -2.34 -2.77 -6.01
CA LEU A 51 -1.00 -2.22 -5.78
C LEU A 51 -0.31 -1.78 -7.08
N GLU A 52 -0.75 -2.30 -8.23
CA GLU A 52 -0.15 -2.03 -9.54
C GLU A 52 -0.51 -0.61 -10.00
N THR A 53 -1.73 -0.16 -9.69
CA THR A 53 -2.21 1.21 -9.85
C THR A 53 -1.27 2.23 -9.21
N LEU A 54 -0.69 1.91 -8.04
CA LEU A 54 0.26 2.79 -7.37
C LEU A 54 1.59 2.95 -8.13
N VAL A 55 1.95 1.96 -8.95
CA VAL A 55 3.19 1.95 -9.76
C VAL A 55 2.95 2.51 -11.17
N GLU A 56 1.86 2.11 -11.82
CA GLU A 56 1.47 2.60 -13.13
C GLU A 56 1.12 4.09 -13.07
N GLY A 57 0.49 4.50 -11.97
CA GLY A 57 0.06 5.86 -11.72
C GLY A 57 -1.30 6.17 -12.33
N VAL A 58 -1.82 7.33 -11.98
CA VAL A 58 -3.14 7.82 -12.41
C VAL A 58 -3.02 9.20 -13.04
N GLU A 59 -3.95 9.52 -13.92
CA GLU A 59 -4.03 10.83 -14.55
C GLU A 59 -4.50 11.89 -13.55
N LEU A 60 -3.75 12.98 -13.44
CA LEU A 60 -4.15 14.13 -12.65
C LEU A 60 -5.06 15.04 -13.47
N LYS A 61 -6.20 15.41 -12.88
CA LYS A 61 -6.99 16.54 -13.31
C LYS A 61 -6.26 17.81 -12.90
N VAL A 62 -5.46 18.34 -13.82
CA VAL A 62 -4.83 19.65 -13.65
C VAL A 62 -5.79 20.69 -14.21
N GLU A 63 -6.54 21.37 -13.35
CA GLU A 63 -7.24 22.61 -13.70
C GLU A 63 -6.19 23.74 -13.78
N GLU A 64 -5.43 23.79 -14.86
CA GLU A 64 -4.62 24.97 -15.17
C GLU A 64 -5.50 25.99 -15.89
N GLU A 65 -5.85 27.07 -15.19
CA GLU A 65 -6.55 28.24 -15.75
C GLU A 65 -5.71 28.85 -16.89
N GLY A 66 -5.96 28.43 -18.14
CA GLY A 66 -5.63 29.23 -19.31
C GLY A 66 -4.76 28.62 -20.42
N GLU A 67 -4.40 27.33 -20.39
CA GLU A 67 -3.68 26.70 -21.51
C GLU A 67 -4.49 25.51 -22.08
N GLU A 68 -4.85 25.61 -23.36
CA GLU A 68 -5.67 24.64 -24.12
C GLU A 68 -4.93 23.32 -24.45
N ASP A 69 -3.68 23.17 -24.03
CA ASP A 69 -2.87 21.96 -24.20
C ASP A 69 -2.61 21.33 -22.82
N SER A 70 -3.63 20.70 -22.24
CA SER A 70 -3.48 19.98 -20.98
C SER A 70 -2.65 18.72 -21.18
N ASP A 71 -1.33 18.80 -20.96
CA ASP A 71 -0.49 17.61 -20.82
C ASP A 71 -1.04 16.74 -19.69
N THR A 72 -1.55 15.55 -20.03
CA THR A 72 -2.03 14.57 -19.06
C THR A 72 -0.89 14.16 -18.13
N LYS A 73 -0.86 14.72 -16.92
CA LYS A 73 0.19 14.44 -15.96
C LYS A 73 -0.13 13.15 -15.20
N ILE A 74 0.62 12.09 -15.52
CA ILE A 74 0.54 10.82 -14.78
C ILE A 74 1.29 10.94 -13.45
N MET A 75 0.58 10.75 -12.34
CA MET A 75 1.15 10.72 -11.00
C MET A 75 1.37 9.28 -10.55
N LYS A 76 2.61 8.94 -10.22
CA LYS A 76 3.01 7.63 -9.69
C LYS A 76 3.31 7.74 -8.19
N PHE A 77 2.82 6.78 -7.41
CA PHE A 77 2.97 6.78 -5.95
C PHE A 77 4.11 5.87 -5.48
N LEU A 78 4.36 4.79 -6.21
CA LEU A 78 5.46 3.85 -5.98
C LEU A 78 6.36 3.75 -7.21
N ARG A 79 7.67 3.57 -6.97
CA ARG A 79 8.62 3.24 -8.04
C ARG A 79 8.55 1.77 -8.45
N ARG A 80 8.15 0.92 -7.50
CA ARG A 80 7.93 -0.53 -7.61
C ARG A 80 7.30 -1.01 -6.30
N ILE A 81 6.61 -2.14 -6.33
CA ILE A 81 6.09 -2.79 -5.13
C ILE A 81 7.28 -3.38 -4.34
N PRO A 82 7.52 -2.97 -3.08
CA PRO A 82 8.54 -3.58 -2.23
C PRO A 82 8.32 -5.09 -2.03
N ILE A 83 9.41 -5.82 -1.80
CA ILE A 83 9.38 -7.25 -1.46
C ILE A 83 9.10 -7.39 0.04
N ASP A 84 8.25 -8.34 0.42
CA ASP A 84 8.12 -8.77 1.80
C ASP A 84 9.40 -9.54 2.23
N PRO A 85 10.20 -9.02 3.17
CA PRO A 85 11.46 -9.66 3.56
C PRO A 85 11.28 -10.95 4.36
N MET A 86 10.06 -11.23 4.85
CA MET A 86 9.75 -12.44 5.62
C MET A 86 9.53 -13.65 4.72
N ILE A 87 8.79 -13.48 3.62
CA ILE A 87 8.47 -14.55 2.65
C ILE A 87 9.27 -14.43 1.33
N LYS A 88 9.98 -13.31 1.14
CA LYS A 88 10.76 -12.98 -0.07
C LYS A 88 9.92 -12.99 -1.35
N SER A 89 8.70 -12.44 -1.27
CA SER A 89 7.75 -12.35 -2.38
C SER A 89 7.13 -10.95 -2.43
N HIS A 90 6.46 -10.64 -3.53
CA HIS A 90 5.60 -9.47 -3.66
C HIS A 90 4.16 -9.74 -3.20
N GLU A 91 3.88 -10.94 -2.70
CA GLU A 91 2.56 -11.34 -2.18
C GLU A 91 2.29 -10.75 -0.79
N TRP A 92 1.72 -9.53 -0.78
CA TRP A 92 1.20 -8.90 0.42
C TRP A 92 -0.21 -9.41 0.73
N GLY A 93 -0.56 -9.47 2.01
CA GLY A 93 -1.95 -9.52 2.46
C GLY A 93 -2.56 -8.12 2.33
N LEU A 94 -3.82 -8.06 1.93
CA LEU A 94 -4.54 -6.82 1.66
C LEU A 94 -5.77 -6.75 2.57
N ARG A 95 -6.19 -5.53 2.91
CA ARG A 95 -7.43 -5.23 3.63
C ARG A 95 -8.18 -4.15 2.86
N SER A 96 -9.46 -4.35 2.66
CA SER A 96 -10.38 -3.34 2.11
C SER A 96 -10.90 -2.45 3.23
N TYR A 97 -11.34 -1.25 2.86
CA TYR A 97 -11.93 -0.29 3.81
C TYR A 97 -13.20 -0.84 4.48
N GLN A 98 -13.94 -1.67 3.74
CA GLN A 98 -15.17 -2.33 4.17
C GLN A 98 -14.92 -3.58 5.03
N ASP A 99 -13.68 -4.09 5.08
CA ASP A 99 -13.35 -5.27 5.87
C ASP A 99 -13.40 -4.96 7.37
N GLU A 100 -13.79 -5.95 8.18
CA GLU A 100 -13.70 -5.84 9.63
C GLU A 100 -12.23 -5.67 10.08
N PRO A 101 -11.95 -4.91 11.16
CA PRO A 101 -10.59 -4.64 11.62
C PRO A 101 -9.73 -5.90 11.87
N ASP A 102 -10.38 -7.01 12.23
CA ASP A 102 -9.79 -8.31 12.51
C ASP A 102 -10.04 -9.35 11.41
N SER A 103 -10.60 -8.96 10.26
CA SER A 103 -10.83 -9.86 9.13
C SER A 103 -9.51 -10.45 8.62
N ASP A 104 -9.56 -11.74 8.29
CA ASP A 104 -8.47 -12.46 7.63
C ASP A 104 -8.79 -12.71 6.13
N VAL A 105 -9.92 -12.18 5.66
CA VAL A 105 -10.40 -12.27 4.27
C VAL A 105 -10.44 -10.87 3.67
N TRP A 106 -9.90 -10.73 2.47
CA TRP A 106 -9.95 -9.49 1.71
C TRP A 106 -11.22 -9.43 0.88
N GLY A 107 -12.02 -8.38 1.06
CA GLY A 107 -13.27 -8.14 0.30
C GLY A 107 -13.06 -7.89 -1.19
N GLY A 108 -11.87 -7.42 -1.58
CA GLY A 108 -11.48 -7.26 -2.99
C GLY A 108 -11.94 -5.94 -3.62
N GLU A 109 -12.56 -5.05 -2.85
CA GLU A 109 -13.11 -3.79 -3.37
C GLU A 109 -12.04 -2.70 -3.52
N ASN A 110 -11.07 -2.67 -2.61
CA ASN A 110 -9.98 -1.70 -2.60
C ASN A 110 -8.85 -2.13 -1.65
N ILE A 111 -7.77 -1.37 -1.64
CA ILE A 111 -6.66 -1.52 -0.71
C ILE A 111 -6.63 -0.33 0.25
N TYR A 112 -7.18 -0.56 1.44
CA TYR A 112 -7.07 0.34 2.60
C TYR A 112 -5.77 0.11 3.37
N ASP A 113 -5.44 -1.15 3.62
CA ASP A 113 -4.24 -1.52 4.37
C ASP A 113 -3.58 -2.78 3.81
N ILE A 114 -2.31 -2.99 4.18
CA ILE A 114 -1.51 -4.13 3.76
C ILE A 114 -0.75 -4.75 4.94
N TYR A 115 -0.45 -6.03 4.84
CA TYR A 115 0.29 -6.76 5.87
C TYR A 115 1.10 -7.93 5.27
N THR A 116 2.06 -8.48 6.00
CA THR A 116 2.78 -9.69 5.54
C THR A 116 1.92 -10.94 5.66
N ARG A 117 1.99 -11.84 4.66
CA ARG A 117 1.33 -13.16 4.74
C ARG A 117 2.08 -14.15 5.65
N ASN A 118 3.22 -13.76 6.23
CA ASN A 118 3.95 -14.61 7.14
C ASN A 118 3.14 -14.83 8.44
N PRO A 119 2.80 -16.07 8.83
CA PRO A 119 2.04 -16.36 10.05
C PRO A 119 2.88 -16.24 11.33
N GLY A 120 4.14 -15.84 11.20
CA GLY A 120 5.10 -15.74 12.28
C GLY A 120 4.81 -14.59 13.26
N THR A 121 5.42 -14.74 14.42
CA THR A 121 5.46 -13.73 15.48
C THR A 121 6.77 -12.95 15.39
N ALA A 122 6.80 -11.73 15.87
CA ALA A 122 7.98 -10.90 16.02
C ALA A 122 8.79 -11.24 17.28
N LEU A 123 9.98 -10.66 17.40
CA LEU A 123 10.82 -10.82 18.58
C LEU A 123 10.19 -10.25 19.86
N ASP A 124 9.25 -9.30 19.73
CA ASP A 124 8.51 -8.69 20.84
C ASP A 124 7.21 -9.44 21.22
N GLY A 125 6.85 -10.50 20.49
CA GLY A 125 5.65 -11.30 20.73
C GLY A 125 4.40 -10.89 19.93
N THR A 126 4.44 -9.79 19.18
CA THR A 126 3.33 -9.38 18.28
C THR A 126 3.31 -10.21 17.00
N LYS A 127 2.15 -10.44 16.37
CA LYS A 127 2.12 -11.14 15.08
C LYS A 127 2.53 -10.19 13.95
N TYR A 128 3.28 -10.66 12.97
CA TYR A 128 3.69 -9.77 11.87
C TYR A 128 2.51 -9.25 11.04
N ARG A 129 1.39 -9.98 11.01
CA ARG A 129 0.16 -9.54 10.33
C ARG A 129 -0.56 -8.37 11.01
N GLU A 130 -0.22 -8.10 12.27
CA GLU A 130 -0.80 -7.00 13.07
C GLU A 130 0.05 -5.72 12.97
N TRP A 131 1.10 -5.73 12.14
CA TRP A 131 2.02 -4.62 11.93
C TRP A 131 1.58 -3.68 10.82
#